data_AF-A0A8J6BFG0-F1
#
_entry.id   AF-A0A8J6BFG0-F1
#
_cell.length_a   1.000
_cell.length_b   1.000
_cell.length_c   1.000
_cell.angle_alpha   90.00
_cell.angle_beta   90.00
_cell.angle_gamma   90.00
#
_symmetry.space_group_name_H-M   'P 1'
#
loop_
_entity.id
_entity.type
_entity.pdbx_description
1 polymer ?
#
loop_
_entity_poly.entity_id
_entity_poly.type
_entity_poly.pdbx_seq_one_letter_code
_entity_poly.pdbx_strand_id
1 'polypeptide(L)'
;MDALRVDIDVVEGRISAYNNGDGILVEVHQEEGIYVLEMIFDHLLTSSNYDDNVKKTTGGRNGYGSKLTNIFSTEFVIETTDGRRQKKYKQVRYVP
;
A
#
# COMPACT_ATOMS: atom_id res chain seq x y z
N MET A 1 3.06 -16.02 3.39
CA MET A 1 3.69 -15.39 2.22
C MET A 1 4.86 -16.26 1.82
N ASP A 2 4.95 -16.66 0.55
CA ASP A 2 6.04 -17.46 0.01
C ASP A 2 6.58 -16.93 -1.34
N ALA A 3 5.96 -15.87 -1.91
CA ALA A 3 6.39 -15.25 -3.15
C ALA A 3 6.46 -13.72 -3.06
N LEU A 4 7.60 -13.18 -3.52
CA LEU A 4 7.84 -11.79 -3.85
C LEU A 4 8.30 -11.75 -5.31
N ARG A 5 7.73 -10.85 -6.12
CA ARG A 5 8.12 -10.64 -7.52
C ARG A 5 8.37 -9.16 -7.74
N VAL A 6 9.44 -8.86 -8.46
CA VAL A 6 9.79 -7.51 -8.87
C VAL A 6 9.98 -7.53 -10.38
N ASP A 7 9.32 -6.61 -11.05
CA ASP A 7 9.37 -6.45 -12.50
C ASP A 7 9.71 -4.99 -12.81
N ILE A 8 10.70 -4.79 -13.69
CA ILE A 8 11.24 -3.49 -14.08
C ILE A 8 11.15 -3.41 -15.59
N ASP A 9 10.23 -2.58 -16.07
CA ASP A 9 10.08 -2.25 -17.46
C ASP A 9 10.75 -0.90 -17.74
N VAL A 10 11.92 -0.96 -18.36
CA VAL A 10 12.71 0.24 -18.69
C VAL A 10 12.10 1.03 -19.85
N VAL A 11 11.41 0.35 -20.76
CA VAL A 11 10.82 0.98 -21.95
C VAL A 11 9.61 1.82 -21.53
N GLU A 12 8.75 1.24 -20.69
CA GLU A 12 7.56 1.92 -20.15
C GLU A 12 7.87 2.76 -18.90
N GLY A 13 9.09 2.71 -18.37
CA GLY A 13 9.47 3.43 -17.15
C GLY A 13 8.74 2.96 -15.89
N ARG A 14 8.35 1.68 -15.83
CA ARG A 14 7.49 1.11 -14.79
C ARG A 14 8.27 0.15 -13.89
N ILE A 15 8.10 0.30 -12.58
CA ILE A 15 8.54 -0.69 -11.58
C ILE A 15 7.29 -1.24 -10.91
N SER A 16 7.21 -2.57 -10.77
CA SER A 16 6.15 -3.22 -9.99
C SER A 16 6.73 -4.20 -8.98
N ALA A 17 6.18 -4.14 -7.77
CA ALA A 17 6.48 -5.06 -6.69
C ALA A 17 5.19 -5.77 -6.29
N TYR A 18 5.23 -7.10 -6.29
CA TYR A 18 4.13 -7.98 -5.92
C TYR A 18 4.55 -8.90 -4.78
N ASN A 19 3.70 -9.05 -3.78
CA ASN A 19 3.79 -10.09 -2.78
C ASN A 19 2.48 -10.86 -2.71
N ASN A 20 2.56 -12.14 -2.34
CA ASN A 20 1.38 -12.91 -1.94
C ASN A 20 1.26 -12.98 -0.40
N GLY A 21 0.27 -13.75 0.07
CA GLY A 21 -0.13 -13.79 1.48
C GLY A 21 -1.35 -12.92 1.74
N ASP A 22 -1.50 -12.48 2.98
CA ASP A 22 -2.64 -11.65 3.37
C ASP A 22 -2.54 -10.28 2.69
N GLY A 23 -3.56 -9.95 1.91
CA GLY A 23 -3.72 -8.63 1.29
C GLY A 23 -4.15 -7.56 2.30
N ILE A 24 -4.29 -6.33 1.80
CA ILE A 24 -4.77 -5.23 2.62
C ILE A 24 -6.29 -5.30 2.73
N LEU A 25 -6.78 -4.90 3.88
CA LEU A 25 -8.17 -4.80 4.23
C LEU A 25 -8.96 -3.89 3.27
N VAL A 26 -9.97 -4.44 2.58
CA VAL A 26 -10.83 -3.68 1.65
C VAL A 26 -12.11 -3.25 2.35
N GLU A 27 -12.00 -2.21 3.18
CA GLU A 27 -13.13 -1.58 3.86
C GLU A 27 -12.89 -0.09 4.11
N VAL A 28 -13.96 0.61 4.51
CA VAL A 28 -13.93 2.01 4.92
C VAL A 28 -13.46 2.08 6.38
N HIS A 29 -12.43 2.88 6.65
CA HIS A 29 -11.96 3.16 8.00
C HIS A 29 -13.03 3.96 8.74
N GLN A 30 -13.46 3.48 9.91
CA GLN A 30 -14.64 4.02 10.59
C GLN A 30 -14.48 5.48 11.00
N GLU A 31 -13.28 5.89 11.43
CA GLU A 31 -13.02 7.25 11.92
C GLU A 31 -12.71 8.24 10.78
N GLU A 32 -12.02 7.77 9.74
CA GLU A 32 -11.54 8.63 8.64
C GLU A 32 -12.53 8.71 7.48
N GLY A 33 -13.52 7.81 7.42
CA GLY A 33 -14.57 7.82 6.39
C GLY A 33 -14.09 7.48 4.97
N ILE A 34 -12.83 7.10 4.80
CA ILE A 34 -12.20 6.71 3.53
C ILE A 34 -11.78 5.24 3.54
N TYR A 35 -11.47 4.67 2.37
CA TYR A 35 -10.93 3.30 2.32
C TYR A 35 -9.60 3.20 3.06
N VAL A 36 -9.37 2.09 3.78
CA VAL A 36 -8.08 1.82 4.43
C VAL A 36 -6.92 1.90 3.43
N LEU A 37 -7.13 1.43 2.20
CA LEU A 37 -6.15 1.52 1.11
C LEU A 37 -5.81 2.96 0.75
N GLU A 38 -6.82 3.80 0.56
CA GLU A 38 -6.63 5.22 0.28
C GLU A 38 -5.87 5.90 1.42
N MET A 39 -6.29 5.66 2.66
CA MET A 39 -5.66 6.19 3.86
C MET A 39 -4.16 5.88 3.92
N ILE A 40 -3.75 4.62 3.73
CA ILE A 40 -2.36 4.22 3.92
C ILE A 40 -1.43 4.57 2.74
N PHE A 41 -1.97 4.83 1.55
CA PHE A 41 -1.18 5.11 0.34
C PHE A 41 -1.19 6.57 -0.09
N ASP A 42 -2.17 7.37 0.34
CA ASP A 42 -2.28 8.78 -0.08
C ASP A 42 -2.09 9.78 1.07
N HIS A 43 -2.40 9.41 2.30
CA HIS A 43 -2.29 10.33 3.43
C HIS A 43 -0.96 10.10 4.14
N LEU A 44 -0.11 11.15 4.21
CA LEU A 44 1.12 11.11 4.99
C LEU A 44 0.83 10.77 6.46
N LEU A 45 1.83 10.23 7.16
CA LEU A 45 1.73 9.92 8.60
C LEU A 45 0.65 8.88 8.94
N THR A 46 0.38 7.94 8.04
CA THR A 46 -0.51 6.79 8.29
C THR A 46 0.31 5.48 8.33
N SER A 47 0.14 4.69 9.39
CA SER A 47 0.89 3.45 9.61
C SER A 47 0.17 2.57 10.63
N SER A 48 0.24 1.24 10.46
CA SER A 48 -0.16 0.30 11.51
C SER A 48 0.92 0.13 12.58
N ASN A 49 2.11 0.72 12.40
CA ASN A 49 3.31 0.51 13.21
C ASN A 49 3.68 1.66 14.17
N TYR A 50 2.70 2.46 14.62
CA TYR A 50 2.97 3.56 15.57
C TYR A 50 2.95 3.18 17.04
N ASP A 51 2.34 2.04 17.41
CA ASP A 51 2.38 1.59 18.80
C ASP A 51 3.71 0.88 19.11
N ASP A 52 4.65 1.63 19.70
CA ASP A 52 5.97 1.15 20.11
C ASP A 52 5.92 0.20 21.31
N ASN A 53 4.78 0.08 22.02
CA ASN A 53 4.61 -0.92 23.06
C ASN A 53 4.46 -2.34 22.47
N VAL A 54 4.03 -2.42 21.21
CA VAL A 54 3.97 -3.68 20.48
C VAL A 54 5.34 -3.95 19.88
N LYS A 55 6.01 -4.99 20.38
CA LYS A 55 7.26 -5.47 19.76
C LYS A 55 6.97 -6.00 18.36
N LYS A 56 7.42 -5.27 17.34
CA LYS A 56 7.33 -5.66 15.93
C LYS A 56 8.72 -5.93 15.36
N THR A 57 8.79 -6.91 14.46
CA THR A 57 9.99 -7.25 13.68
C THR A 57 9.95 -6.68 12.27
N THR A 58 8.97 -5.83 11.96
CA THR A 58 8.78 -5.19 10.66
C THR A 58 9.67 -3.97 10.48
N GLY A 59 10.13 -3.70 9.25
CA GLY A 59 11.01 -2.55 8.96
C GLY A 59 10.31 -1.18 8.89
N GLY A 60 9.02 -1.13 8.54
CA GLY A 60 8.29 0.14 8.40
C GLY A 60 7.97 0.78 9.76
N ARG A 61 8.28 2.06 9.93
CA ARG A 61 7.99 2.83 11.16
C ARG A 61 7.18 4.10 10.92
N ASN A 62 7.70 4.99 10.08
CA ASN A 62 7.27 6.39 10.09
C ASN A 62 6.01 6.68 9.25
N GLY A 63 5.51 5.71 8.47
CA GLY A 63 4.34 5.91 7.62
C GLY A 63 4.60 6.77 6.37
N TYR A 64 5.85 6.87 5.89
CA TYR A 64 6.19 7.67 4.69
C TYR A 64 6.45 6.84 3.43
N GLY A 65 7.06 5.65 3.54
CA GLY A 65 7.70 4.95 2.41
C GLY A 65 6.86 4.89 1.12
N SER A 66 5.67 4.27 1.18
CA SER A 66 4.79 4.13 0.01
C SER A 66 4.28 5.48 -0.53
N LYS A 67 4.03 6.46 0.34
CA LYS A 67 3.59 7.79 -0.08
C LYS A 67 4.71 8.56 -0.76
N LEU A 68 5.95 8.41 -0.31
CA LEU A 68 7.10 9.00 -1.00
C LEU A 68 7.25 8.39 -2.39
N THR A 69 7.05 7.07 -2.54
CA THR A 69 6.98 6.45 -3.87
C THR A 69 5.87 7.07 -4.72
N ASN A 70 4.67 7.24 -4.16
CA ASN A 70 3.55 7.90 -4.84
C ASN A 70 3.92 9.34 -5.28
N ILE A 71 4.39 10.18 -4.36
CA ILE A 71 4.78 11.59 -4.61
C ILE A 71 5.83 11.73 -5.73
N PHE A 72 6.79 10.80 -5.81
CA PHE A 72 7.86 10.84 -6.81
C PHE A 72 7.54 10.04 -8.09
N SER A 73 6.30 9.58 -8.28
CA SER A 73 5.87 8.85 -9.48
C SER A 73 4.86 9.68 -10.28
N THR A 74 4.86 9.56 -11.61
CA THR A 74 3.80 10.16 -12.46
C THR A 74 2.50 9.37 -12.40
N GLU A 75 2.59 8.04 -12.24
CA GLU A 75 1.48 7.14 -11.98
C GLU A 75 1.86 6.18 -10.83
N PHE A 76 0.95 6.00 -9.87
CA PHE A 76 1.10 5.04 -8.79
C PHE A 76 -0.15 4.14 -8.70
N VAL A 77 0.05 2.84 -8.93
CA VAL A 77 -1.04 1.85 -8.98
C VAL A 77 -0.95 0.90 -7.80
N ILE A 78 -2.08 0.73 -7.10
CA ILE A 78 -2.24 -0.20 -6.00
C ILE A 78 -3.31 -1.22 -6.38
N GLU A 79 -2.98 -2.50 -6.28
CA GLU A 79 -3.94 -3.60 -6.42
C GLU A 79 -3.84 -4.54 -5.21
N THR A 80 -4.99 -4.93 -4.64
CA THR A 80 -5.03 -5.92 -3.57
C THR A 80 -6.28 -6.79 -3.65
N THR A 81 -6.21 -7.93 -2.96
CA THR A 81 -7.35 -8.83 -2.76
C THR A 81 -7.50 -9.12 -1.27
N ASP A 82 -8.68 -8.85 -0.72
CA ASP A 82 -9.08 -9.28 0.62
C ASP A 82 -9.85 -10.60 0.48
N GLY A 83 -9.14 -11.71 0.70
CA GLY A 83 -9.72 -13.05 0.63
C GLY A 83 -10.76 -13.34 1.70
N ARG A 84 -10.76 -12.63 2.84
CA ARG A 84 -11.76 -12.84 3.89
C ARG A 84 -13.10 -12.20 3.54
N ARG A 85 -13.06 -11.01 2.93
CA ARG A 85 -14.26 -10.28 2.48
C ARG A 85 -14.66 -10.57 1.03
N GLN A 86 -13.88 -11.37 0.31
CA GLN A 86 -14.09 -11.67 -1.12
C GLN A 86 -14.13 -10.40 -1.97
N LYS A 87 -13.22 -9.46 -1.70
CA LYS A 87 -13.14 -8.18 -2.42
C LYS A 87 -11.81 -8.03 -3.14
N LYS A 88 -11.85 -7.43 -4.33
CA LYS A 88 -10.68 -6.90 -5.04
C LYS A 88 -10.75 -5.39 -5.03
N TYR A 89 -9.61 -4.73 -4.87
CA TYR A 89 -9.50 -3.29 -4.93
C TYR A 89 -8.37 -2.89 -5.88
N LYS A 90 -8.62 -1.86 -6.68
CA LYS A 90 -7.63 -1.21 -7.55
C LYS A 90 -7.79 0.29 -7.43
N GLN A 91 -6.69 0.99 -7.21
CA GLN A 91 -6.63 2.44 -7.17
C GLN A 91 -5.44 2.90 -8.02
N VAL A 92 -5.67 3.95 -8.79
CA VAL A 92 -4.65 4.60 -9.62
C VAL A 92 -4.56 6.05 -9.16
N ARG A 93 -3.34 6.53 -8.96
CA ARG A 93 -3.03 7.93 -8.65
C ARG A 93 -2.13 8.48 -9.74
N TYR A 94 -2.47 9.68 -10.18
CA TYR A 94 -1.65 10.47 -11.08
C TYR A 94 -1.16 11.68 -10.30
N VAL A 95 0.15 11.87 -10.24
CA VAL A 95 0.75 13.04 -9.60
C VAL A 95 1.18 14.00 -10.72
N PRO A 96 0.72 15.26 -10.68
CA PRO A 96 1.04 16.27 -11.70
C PRO A 96 2.51 16.71 -11.69
#